data_AF-M4VAM7-F1
#
_entry.id   AF-M4VAM7-F1
#
_cell.length_a   1.000
_cell.length_b   1.000
_cell.length_c   1.000
_cell.angle_alpha   90.00
_cell.angle_beta   90.00
_cell.angle_gamma   90.00
#
_symmetry.space_group_name_H-M   'P 1'
#
loop_
_entity.id
_entity.type
_entity.pdbx_description
1 polymer ?
#
loop_
_entity_poly.entity_id
_entity_poly.type
_entity_poly.pdbx_seq_one_letter_code
_entity_poly.pdbx_strand_id
1 'polypeptide(L)'
;MIRKILVLVSLIALSSCLKTRSELSGQDQEYLYGQKHADNQLAQIQSTNIQREQAVQTTAVLDDKDELIRTLNGRVEVLENQLSTLIQEKENAAPSEDAQKVTLLQEAVAKMELQIQKLEHELSSTTVIAKPEDKALDDITKPKADESAETVVEPKKKDSYEVAKDHFARKEWKKAILNFQKYTDESPKGKNIADAKYRIGVSFQELGMKEEAMAFYEEVVANYSKTEAGKSARSRLSKLKK
;
A
#
# COMPACT_ATOMS: atom_id res chain seq x y z
N MET A 1 11.67 108.74 -22.50
CA MET A 1 11.20 107.72 -21.54
C MET A 1 11.08 106.32 -22.16
N ILE A 2 10.52 106.17 -23.37
CA ILE A 2 10.25 104.87 -24.02
C ILE A 2 11.48 103.97 -24.17
N ARG A 3 12.65 104.53 -24.51
CA ARG A 3 13.90 103.76 -24.69
C ARG A 3 14.44 103.14 -23.40
N LYS A 4 14.16 103.74 -22.23
CA LYS A 4 14.54 103.18 -20.92
C LYS A 4 13.59 102.06 -20.50
N ILE A 5 12.30 102.17 -20.83
CA ILE A 5 11.30 101.13 -20.59
C ILE A 5 11.60 99.87 -21.43
N LEU A 6 12.00 100.05 -22.69
CA LEU A 6 12.33 98.92 -23.58
C LEU A 6 13.57 98.13 -23.11
N VAL A 7 14.58 98.82 -22.57
CA VAL A 7 15.77 98.17 -21.99
C VAL A 7 15.42 97.44 -20.69
N LEU A 8 14.54 97.99 -19.87
CA LEU A 8 14.09 97.39 -18.60
C LEU A 8 13.23 96.13 -18.84
N VAL A 9 12.36 96.15 -19.85
CA VAL A 9 11.58 94.97 -20.28
C VAL A 9 12.49 93.88 -20.87
N SER A 10 13.53 94.27 -21.63
CA SER A 10 14.50 93.32 -22.17
C SER A 10 15.34 92.64 -21.08
N LEU A 11 15.70 93.35 -20.01
CA LEU A 11 16.45 92.80 -18.87
C LEU A 11 15.61 91.81 -18.04
N ILE A 12 14.30 92.05 -17.92
CA ILE A 12 13.39 91.14 -17.22
C ILE A 12 13.12 89.87 -18.04
N ALA A 13 12.98 89.98 -19.37
CA ALA A 13 12.71 88.84 -20.25
C ALA A 13 13.88 87.83 -20.32
N LEU A 14 15.13 88.30 -20.21
CA LEU A 14 16.32 87.44 -20.16
C LEU A 14 16.45 86.65 -18.84
N SER A 15 15.74 87.07 -17.79
CA SER A 15 15.74 86.41 -16.47
C SER A 15 14.73 85.25 -16.41
N SER A 16 13.77 85.19 -17.33
CA SER A 16 12.67 84.21 -17.32
C SER A 16 12.98 82.85 -17.98
N CYS A 17 14.22 82.63 -18.42
CA CYS A 17 14.65 81.35 -19.03
C CYS A 17 15.76 80.62 -18.24
N LEU A 18 16.00 80.98 -16.97
CA LEU A 18 16.85 80.20 -16.07
C LEU A 18 15.98 79.26 -15.24
N LYS A 19 15.61 78.11 -15.81
CA LYS A 19 15.14 76.99 -14.98
C LYS A 19 16.35 76.45 -14.25
N THR A 20 16.43 76.71 -12.95
CA THR A 20 17.58 76.35 -12.11
C THR A 20 17.77 74.84 -12.17
N ARG A 21 19.01 74.36 -12.39
CA ARG A 21 19.34 72.92 -12.46
C ARG A 21 18.79 72.09 -11.28
N SER A 22 18.58 72.73 -10.13
CA SER A 22 17.94 72.15 -8.94
C SER A 22 16.45 71.82 -9.13
N GLU A 23 15.70 72.57 -9.94
CA GLU A 23 14.28 72.30 -10.21
C GLU A 23 14.09 71.11 -11.15
N LEU A 24 14.97 70.94 -12.14
CA LEU A 24 14.99 69.74 -13.01
C LEU A 24 15.28 68.48 -12.19
N SER A 25 16.27 68.55 -11.29
CA SER A 25 16.59 67.42 -10.41
C SER A 25 15.46 67.07 -9.44
N GLY A 26 14.69 68.05 -8.97
CA GLY A 26 13.53 67.81 -8.09
C GLY A 26 12.35 67.18 -8.84
N GLN A 27 12.09 67.62 -10.07
CA GLN A 27 11.03 67.07 -10.92
C GLN A 27 11.31 65.61 -11.32
N ASP A 28 12.55 65.28 -11.66
CA ASP A 28 12.96 63.89 -11.94
C ASP A 28 12.85 63.02 -10.68
N GLN A 29 13.19 63.56 -9.50
CA GLN A 29 13.11 62.84 -8.24
C GLN A 29 11.67 62.55 -7.82
N GLU A 30 10.74 63.49 -8.03
CA GLU A 30 9.31 63.30 -7.76
C GLU A 30 8.68 62.25 -8.68
N TYR A 31 9.04 62.24 -9.98
CA TYR A 31 8.61 61.21 -10.93
C TYR A 31 9.11 59.82 -10.55
N LEU A 32 10.41 59.69 -10.23
CA LEU A 32 11.01 58.43 -9.81
C LEU A 32 10.41 57.92 -8.50
N TYR A 33 10.05 58.82 -7.57
CA TYR A 33 9.40 58.45 -6.33
C TYR A 33 7.97 57.95 -6.58
N GLY A 34 7.19 58.65 -7.41
CA GLY A 34 5.85 58.22 -7.83
C GLY A 34 5.83 56.86 -8.53
N GLN A 35 6.79 56.62 -9.44
CA GLN A 35 6.93 55.34 -10.12
C GLN A 35 7.25 54.19 -9.14
N LYS A 36 8.21 54.39 -8.23
CA LYS A 36 8.55 53.38 -7.20
C LYS A 36 7.36 53.05 -6.29
N HIS A 37 6.52 54.03 -5.98
CA HIS A 37 5.31 53.79 -5.20
C HIS A 37 4.26 52.99 -5.97
N ALA A 38 4.06 53.28 -7.26
CA ALA A 38 3.19 52.50 -8.12
C ALA A 38 3.68 51.05 -8.25
N ASP A 39 4.99 50.84 -8.45
CA ASP A 39 5.59 49.51 -8.52
C ASP A 39 5.44 48.74 -7.20
N ASN A 40 5.66 49.40 -6.06
CA ASN A 40 5.47 48.78 -4.75
C ASN A 40 3.99 48.39 -4.51
N GLN A 41 3.05 49.25 -4.91
CA GLN A 41 1.63 48.99 -4.80
C GLN A 41 1.19 47.83 -5.71
N LEU A 42 1.72 47.75 -6.94
CA LEU A 42 1.48 46.61 -7.84
C LEU A 42 2.04 45.31 -7.27
N ALA A 43 3.24 45.33 -6.69
CA ALA A 43 3.83 44.17 -6.04
C ALA A 43 2.99 43.67 -4.85
N GLN A 44 2.43 44.58 -4.04
CA GLN A 44 1.52 44.23 -2.95
C GLN A 44 0.22 43.61 -3.47
N ILE A 45 -0.39 44.18 -4.52
CA ILE A 45 -1.60 43.64 -5.16
C ILE A 45 -1.33 42.25 -5.75
N GLN A 46 -0.18 42.05 -6.40
CA GLN A 46 0.21 40.76 -6.94
C GLN A 46 0.37 39.71 -5.83
N SER A 47 1.05 40.06 -4.74
CA SER A 47 1.24 39.14 -3.60
C SER A 47 -0.07 38.74 -2.92
N THR A 48 -1.04 39.65 -2.85
CA THR A 48 -2.37 39.38 -2.27
C THR A 48 -3.24 38.54 -3.20
N ASN A 49 -3.16 38.74 -4.51
CA ASN A 49 -3.85 37.88 -5.48
C ASN A 49 -3.30 36.44 -5.46
N ILE A 50 -1.97 36.27 -5.38
CA ILE A 50 -1.35 34.94 -5.25
C ILE A 50 -1.83 34.23 -3.98
N GLN A 51 -1.89 34.94 -2.84
CA GLN A 51 -2.41 34.37 -1.60
C GLN A 51 -3.88 33.97 -1.71
N ARG A 52 -4.71 34.77 -2.39
CA ARG A 52 -6.12 34.45 -2.66
C ARG A 52 -6.28 33.24 -3.56
N GLU A 53 -5.49 33.14 -4.64
CA GLU A 53 -5.50 31.97 -5.53
C GLU A 53 -5.10 30.70 -4.78
N GLN A 54 -4.06 30.77 -3.93
CA GLN A 54 -3.67 29.67 -3.07
C GLN A 54 -4.77 29.28 -2.07
N ALA A 55 -5.46 30.26 -1.47
CA ALA A 55 -6.58 29.99 -0.58
C ALA A 55 -7.74 29.30 -1.31
N VAL A 56 -8.11 29.75 -2.52
CA VAL A 56 -9.15 29.13 -3.36
C VAL A 56 -8.76 27.70 -3.77
N GLN A 57 -7.50 27.48 -4.12
CA GLN A 57 -7.00 26.13 -4.43
C GLN A 57 -7.08 25.23 -3.21
N THR A 58 -6.77 25.76 -2.03
CA THR A 58 -6.81 25.01 -0.77
C THR A 58 -8.24 24.66 -0.38
N THR A 59 -9.20 25.59 -0.54
CA THR A 59 -10.62 25.33 -0.27
C THR A 59 -11.19 24.28 -1.23
N ALA A 60 -10.88 24.35 -2.52
CA ALA A 60 -11.32 23.34 -3.49
C ALA A 60 -10.82 21.93 -3.14
N VAL A 61 -9.56 21.80 -2.71
CA VAL A 61 -8.99 20.51 -2.26
C VAL A 61 -9.65 20.02 -0.96
N LEU A 62 -10.10 20.92 -0.10
CA LEU A 62 -10.85 20.54 1.11
C LEU A 62 -12.25 20.04 0.74
N ASP A 63 -12.94 20.70 -0.18
CA ASP A 63 -14.25 20.27 -0.67
C ASP A 63 -14.20 18.87 -1.31
N ASP A 64 -13.17 18.60 -2.14
CA ASP A 64 -12.94 17.28 -2.74
C ASP A 64 -12.71 16.20 -1.66
N LYS A 65 -12.00 16.54 -0.58
CA LYS A 65 -11.76 15.63 0.54
C LYS A 65 -13.04 15.34 1.32
N ASP A 66 -13.87 16.36 1.54
CA ASP A 66 -15.15 16.20 2.24
C ASP A 66 -16.12 15.32 1.43
N GLU A 67 -16.14 15.44 0.10
CA GLU A 67 -16.89 14.54 -0.77
C GLU A 67 -16.38 13.09 -0.69
N LEU A 68 -15.07 12.90 -0.68
CA LEU A 68 -14.47 11.58 -0.54
C LEU A 68 -14.81 10.96 0.83
N ILE A 69 -14.73 11.74 1.91
CA ILE A 69 -15.10 11.30 3.26
C ILE A 69 -16.57 10.88 3.30
N ARG A 70 -17.47 11.69 2.72
CA ARG A 70 -18.90 11.36 2.64
C ARG A 70 -19.14 10.05 1.88
N THR A 71 -18.47 9.87 0.75
CA THR A 71 -18.56 8.64 -0.05
C THR A 71 -18.02 7.42 0.69
N LEU A 72 -16.89 7.57 1.39
CA LEU A 72 -16.30 6.52 2.19
C LEU A 72 -17.23 6.10 3.33
N ASN A 73 -17.79 7.06 4.06
CA ASN A 73 -18.72 6.78 5.16
C ASN A 73 -19.96 6.02 4.66
N GLY A 74 -20.54 6.39 3.52
CA GLY A 74 -21.66 5.64 2.94
C GLY A 74 -21.30 4.21 2.53
N ARG A 75 -20.09 3.98 2.00
CA ARG A 75 -19.61 2.62 1.69
C ARG A 75 -19.38 1.80 2.96
N VAL A 76 -18.89 2.41 4.03
CA VAL A 76 -18.72 1.76 5.33
C VAL A 76 -20.09 1.34 5.88
N GLU A 77 -21.09 2.22 5.85
CA GLU A 77 -22.45 1.90 6.30
C GLU A 77 -23.07 0.72 5.52
N VAL A 78 -22.89 0.68 4.19
CA VAL A 78 -23.35 -0.47 3.37
C VAL A 78 -22.64 -1.76 3.78
N LEU A 79 -21.32 -1.72 4.00
CA LEU A 79 -20.55 -2.89 4.42
C LEU A 79 -20.92 -3.36 5.83
N GLU A 80 -21.16 -2.43 6.76
CA GLU A 80 -21.62 -2.74 8.11
C GLU A 80 -22.99 -3.42 8.08
N ASN A 81 -23.91 -2.92 7.26
CA ASN A 81 -25.21 -3.55 7.06
C ASN A 81 -25.08 -4.96 6.46
N GLN A 82 -24.26 -5.13 5.42
CA GLN A 82 -23.99 -6.46 4.83
C GLN A 82 -23.35 -7.43 5.82
N LEU A 83 -22.42 -6.95 6.65
CA LEU A 83 -21.79 -7.77 7.68
C LEU A 83 -22.81 -8.17 8.74
N SER A 84 -23.66 -7.24 9.18
CA SER A 84 -24.73 -7.54 10.14
C SER A 84 -25.71 -8.57 9.59
N THR A 85 -26.09 -8.50 8.31
CA THR A 85 -26.95 -9.52 7.70
C THR A 85 -26.27 -10.87 7.63
N LEU A 86 -24.99 -10.93 7.26
CA LEU A 86 -24.24 -12.19 7.20
C LEU A 86 -24.06 -12.81 8.58
N ILE A 87 -23.83 -12.00 9.62
CA ILE A 87 -23.75 -12.48 11.01
C ILE A 87 -25.10 -13.04 11.43
N GLN A 88 -26.20 -12.31 11.16
CA GLN A 88 -27.55 -12.77 11.46
C GLN A 88 -27.90 -14.06 10.71
N GLU A 89 -27.53 -14.17 9.43
CA GLU A 89 -27.69 -15.40 8.64
C GLU A 89 -26.86 -16.56 9.20
N LYS A 90 -25.64 -16.30 9.68
CA LYS A 90 -24.79 -17.32 10.31
C LYS A 90 -25.31 -17.75 11.68
N GLU A 91 -25.88 -16.84 12.47
CA GLU A 91 -26.48 -17.15 13.77
C GLU A 91 -27.81 -17.89 13.64
N ASN A 92 -28.61 -17.57 12.60
CA ASN A 92 -29.87 -18.27 12.32
C ASN A 92 -29.71 -19.50 11.42
N ALA A 93 -28.55 -19.68 10.78
CA ALA A 93 -28.21 -20.94 10.15
C ALA A 93 -28.12 -21.99 11.24
N ALA A 94 -28.97 -23.01 11.15
CA ALA A 94 -28.93 -24.17 12.04
C ALA A 94 -27.48 -24.68 12.13
N PRO A 95 -27.01 -25.14 13.32
CA PRO A 95 -25.67 -25.69 13.45
C PRO A 95 -25.48 -26.71 12.34
N SER A 96 -24.45 -26.51 11.52
CA SER A 96 -24.21 -27.33 10.34
C SER A 96 -24.33 -28.80 10.71
N GLU A 97 -24.78 -29.65 9.80
CA GLU A 97 -24.78 -31.10 10.06
C GLU A 97 -23.43 -31.57 10.62
N ASP A 98 -22.34 -30.93 10.23
CA ASP A 98 -21.00 -31.18 10.73
C ASP A 98 -20.83 -30.76 12.20
N ALA A 99 -21.37 -29.61 12.64
CA ALA A 99 -21.37 -29.22 14.06
C ALA A 99 -22.20 -30.18 14.93
N GLN A 100 -23.34 -30.66 14.42
CA GLN A 100 -24.14 -31.68 15.11
C GLN A 100 -23.41 -33.03 15.17
N LYS A 101 -22.80 -33.46 14.05
CA LYS A 101 -21.97 -34.67 13.99
C LYS A 101 -20.76 -34.57 14.93
N VAL A 102 -20.08 -33.43 14.98
CA VAL A 102 -18.96 -33.19 15.91
C VAL A 102 -19.43 -33.29 17.35
N THR A 103 -20.58 -32.70 17.69
CA THR A 103 -21.14 -32.78 19.06
C THR A 103 -21.48 -34.22 19.45
N LEU A 104 -22.11 -34.98 18.55
CA LEU A 104 -22.44 -36.40 18.74
C LEU A 104 -21.18 -37.27 18.87
N LEU A 105 -20.16 -37.00 18.06
CA LEU A 105 -18.86 -37.67 18.14
C LEU A 105 -18.17 -37.33 19.47
N GLN A 106 -18.25 -36.10 19.95
CA GLN A 106 -17.70 -35.69 21.24
C GLN A 106 -18.35 -36.44 22.40
N GLU A 107 -19.67 -36.61 22.36
CA GLU A 107 -20.42 -37.39 23.36
C GLU A 107 -20.07 -38.89 23.29
N ALA A 108 -19.92 -39.44 22.08
CA ALA A 108 -19.50 -40.83 21.89
C ALA A 108 -18.07 -41.09 22.38
N VAL A 109 -17.14 -40.15 22.14
CA VAL A 109 -15.76 -40.23 22.62
C VAL A 109 -15.73 -40.18 24.15
N ALA A 110 -16.45 -39.25 24.78
CA ALA A 110 -16.53 -39.18 26.25
C ALA A 110 -17.09 -40.47 26.87
N LYS A 111 -18.09 -41.09 26.22
CA LYS A 111 -18.64 -42.38 26.65
C LYS A 111 -17.62 -43.53 26.52
N MET A 112 -16.84 -43.51 25.45
CA MET A 112 -15.80 -44.51 25.20
C MET A 112 -14.63 -44.35 26.18
N GLU A 113 -14.21 -43.13 26.49
CA GLU A 113 -13.21 -42.83 27.53
C GLU A 113 -13.66 -43.36 28.91
N LEU A 114 -14.93 -43.19 29.25
CA LEU A 114 -15.50 -43.71 30.50
C LEU A 114 -15.53 -45.26 30.51
N GLN A 115 -15.79 -45.89 29.36
CA GLN A 115 -15.70 -47.34 29.22
C GLN A 115 -14.25 -47.85 29.32
N ILE A 116 -13.30 -47.14 28.73
CA ILE A 116 -11.87 -47.46 28.83
C ILE A 116 -11.42 -47.36 30.29
N GLN A 117 -11.76 -46.29 31.01
CA GLN A 117 -11.43 -46.15 32.44
C GLN A 117 -12.03 -47.26 33.30
N LYS A 118 -13.26 -47.69 33.01
CA LYS A 118 -13.88 -48.84 33.69
C LYS A 118 -13.14 -50.14 33.40
N LEU A 119 -12.81 -50.38 32.13
CA LEU A 119 -12.06 -51.57 31.71
C LEU A 119 -10.64 -51.58 32.27
N GLU A 120 -9.96 -50.44 32.33
CA GLU A 120 -8.63 -50.28 32.95
C GLU A 120 -8.69 -50.53 34.47
N HIS A 121 -9.74 -50.04 35.14
CA HIS A 121 -9.97 -50.32 36.55
C HIS A 121 -10.22 -51.81 36.81
N GLU A 122 -10.99 -52.48 35.94
CA GLU A 122 -11.22 -53.93 35.99
C GLU A 122 -9.94 -54.73 35.68
N LEU A 123 -9.15 -54.32 34.68
CA LEU A 123 -7.85 -54.91 34.35
C LEU A 123 -6.81 -54.72 35.46
N SER A 124 -6.83 -53.59 36.18
CA SER A 124 -5.94 -53.34 37.31
C SER A 124 -6.17 -54.29 38.49
N SER A 125 -7.35 -54.92 38.55
CA SER A 125 -7.70 -55.90 39.58
C SER A 125 -7.32 -57.35 39.24
N THR A 126 -6.81 -57.62 38.03
CA THR A 126 -6.45 -58.99 37.59
C THR A 126 -5.14 -59.01 36.78
N THR A 127 -4.06 -59.41 37.46
CA THR A 127 -2.86 -60.10 36.95
C THR A 127 -1.65 -59.26 36.51
N VAL A 128 -0.52 -59.67 37.11
CA VAL A 128 0.88 -59.29 36.90
C VAL A 128 1.49 -60.14 35.76
N ILE A 129 2.54 -59.60 35.11
CA ILE A 129 3.60 -60.26 34.31
C ILE A 129 3.32 -60.52 32.80
N ALA A 130 4.03 -59.81 31.91
CA ALA A 130 5.07 -60.36 30.98
C ALA A 130 5.23 -59.54 29.67
N LYS A 131 6.48 -59.14 29.39
CA LYS A 131 7.09 -58.83 28.07
C LYS A 131 7.58 -60.18 27.47
N PRO A 132 7.76 -60.46 26.14
CA PRO A 132 8.56 -59.66 25.20
C PRO A 132 8.28 -59.76 23.66
N GLU A 133 9.08 -58.97 22.88
CA GLU A 133 9.61 -59.23 21.50
C GLU A 133 8.60 -59.27 20.30
N ASP A 134 8.89 -58.91 19.04
CA ASP A 134 10.04 -58.43 18.25
C ASP A 134 9.48 -57.97 16.86
N LYS A 135 10.14 -57.00 16.17
CA LYS A 135 10.33 -56.84 14.68
C LYS A 135 9.07 -56.85 13.74
N ALA A 136 8.97 -56.21 12.58
CA ALA A 136 9.88 -55.58 11.62
C ALA A 136 9.05 -54.99 10.45
N LEU A 137 9.68 -54.03 9.73
CA LEU A 137 9.69 -53.84 8.26
C LEU A 137 8.50 -53.25 7.44
N ASP A 138 9.00 -52.69 6.33
CA ASP A 138 8.40 -52.28 5.05
C ASP A 138 7.98 -50.81 4.91
N ASP A 139 8.78 -49.95 4.27
CA ASP A 139 9.25 -49.96 2.86
C ASP A 139 8.14 -49.53 1.88
N ILE A 140 8.62 -48.84 0.84
CA ILE A 140 8.00 -48.54 -0.44
C ILE A 140 7.19 -47.25 -0.53
N THR A 141 7.20 -46.45 -1.61
CA THR A 141 8.14 -46.08 -2.68
C THR A 141 7.39 -44.98 -3.46
N LYS A 142 8.14 -43.96 -3.90
CA LYS A 142 7.96 -43.10 -5.09
C LYS A 142 7.13 -43.71 -6.25
N PRO A 143 6.49 -42.90 -7.12
CA PRO A 143 7.08 -42.64 -8.47
C PRO A 143 6.81 -41.21 -8.98
N LYS A 144 7.81 -40.35 -9.22
CA LYS A 144 8.44 -39.97 -10.50
C LYS A 144 7.63 -40.24 -11.80
N ALA A 145 7.41 -39.17 -12.56
CA ALA A 145 7.40 -39.17 -14.03
C ALA A 145 7.96 -37.82 -14.53
N ASP A 146 8.99 -37.90 -15.38
CA ASP A 146 9.41 -36.89 -16.38
C ASP A 146 8.25 -36.75 -17.42
N GLU A 147 8.07 -35.74 -18.27
CA GLU A 147 8.93 -35.26 -19.35
C GLU A 147 8.12 -34.27 -20.23
N SER A 148 8.79 -33.25 -20.76
CA SER A 148 8.60 -32.47 -22.02
C SER A 148 7.24 -32.13 -22.68
N ALA A 149 7.23 -30.89 -23.21
CA ALA A 149 6.70 -30.41 -24.49
C ALA A 149 5.41 -29.55 -24.55
N GLU A 150 5.63 -28.36 -25.13
CA GLU A 150 4.80 -27.60 -26.07
C GLU A 150 3.51 -26.85 -25.66
N THR A 151 3.65 -25.52 -25.73
CA THR A 151 2.75 -24.52 -26.32
C THR A 151 1.25 -24.77 -26.32
N VAL A 152 0.53 -23.98 -25.52
CA VAL A 152 -0.74 -23.39 -25.92
C VAL A 152 -0.70 -21.91 -25.56
N VAL A 153 -0.51 -21.10 -26.60
CA VAL A 153 -0.84 -19.68 -26.62
C VAL A 153 -2.36 -19.61 -26.71
N GLU A 154 -3.02 -18.75 -25.93
CA GLU A 154 -4.32 -18.07 -26.16
C GLU A 154 -4.81 -17.41 -24.84
N PRO A 155 -5.63 -16.34 -24.88
CA PRO A 155 -5.28 -14.93 -25.09
C PRO A 155 -5.03 -14.17 -23.77
N LYS A 156 -4.03 -13.26 -23.77
CA LYS A 156 -3.61 -12.47 -22.60
C LYS A 156 -4.66 -11.44 -22.15
N LYS A 157 -5.49 -11.84 -21.19
CA LYS A 157 -5.89 -10.94 -20.09
C LYS A 157 -4.58 -10.48 -19.43
N LYS A 158 -4.43 -9.19 -19.11
CA LYS A 158 -3.20 -8.66 -18.48
C LYS A 158 -2.89 -9.50 -17.24
N ASP A 159 -1.89 -10.37 -17.34
CA ASP A 159 -1.56 -11.36 -16.32
C ASP A 159 -1.27 -10.63 -15.00
N SER A 160 -1.98 -11.01 -13.93
CA SER A 160 -1.81 -10.47 -12.58
C SER A 160 -0.33 -10.48 -12.17
N TYR A 161 0.46 -11.45 -12.67
CA TYR A 161 1.91 -11.52 -12.49
C TYR A 161 2.69 -10.38 -13.16
N GLU A 162 2.32 -9.97 -14.38
CA GLU A 162 3.01 -8.88 -15.08
C GLU A 162 2.68 -7.52 -14.43
N VAL A 163 1.45 -7.34 -13.96
CA VAL A 163 1.07 -6.15 -13.16
C VAL A 163 1.85 -6.10 -11.86
N ALA A 164 1.98 -7.24 -11.17
CA ALA A 164 2.76 -7.34 -9.95
C ALA A 164 4.24 -7.01 -10.17
N LYS A 165 4.84 -7.47 -11.28
CA LYS A 165 6.22 -7.15 -11.66
C LYS A 165 6.44 -5.67 -11.92
N ASP A 166 5.50 -4.99 -12.57
CA ASP A 166 5.56 -3.54 -12.79
C ASP A 166 5.54 -2.78 -11.47
N HIS A 167 4.60 -3.11 -10.57
CA HIS A 167 4.58 -2.54 -9.22
C HIS A 167 5.86 -2.83 -8.42
N PHE A 168 6.39 -4.05 -8.53
CA PHE A 168 7.64 -4.45 -7.89
C PHE A 168 8.84 -3.63 -8.42
N ALA A 169 8.91 -3.39 -9.73
CA ALA A 169 9.95 -2.57 -10.34
C ALA A 169 9.86 -1.10 -9.90
N ARG A 170 8.63 -0.60 -9.66
CA ARG A 170 8.35 0.74 -9.12
C ARG A 170 8.55 0.84 -7.60
N LYS A 171 8.97 -0.23 -6.93
CA LYS A 171 9.10 -0.33 -5.47
C LYS A 171 7.78 -0.10 -4.72
N GLU A 172 6.64 -0.30 -5.39
CA GLU A 172 5.32 -0.22 -4.78
C GLU A 172 5.00 -1.56 -4.09
N TRP A 173 5.76 -1.90 -3.05
CA TRP A 173 5.77 -3.23 -2.42
C TRP A 173 4.38 -3.73 -2.01
N LYS A 174 3.54 -2.87 -1.43
CA LYS A 174 2.17 -3.22 -1.01
C LYS A 174 1.30 -3.65 -2.20
N LYS A 175 1.36 -2.91 -3.31
CA LYS A 175 0.62 -3.23 -4.54
C LYS A 175 1.19 -4.47 -5.22
N ALA A 176 2.51 -4.64 -5.19
CA ALA A 176 3.19 -5.81 -5.72
C ALA A 176 2.73 -7.08 -4.99
N ILE A 177 2.71 -7.07 -3.66
CA ILE A 177 2.23 -8.20 -2.84
C ILE A 177 0.81 -8.59 -3.23
N LEU A 178 -0.11 -7.62 -3.31
CA LEU A 178 -1.51 -7.88 -3.61
C LEU A 178 -1.69 -8.52 -5.00
N ASN A 179 -0.98 -8.04 -6.01
CA ASN A 179 -1.07 -8.60 -7.37
C ASN A 179 -0.36 -9.96 -7.49
N PHE A 180 0.76 -10.17 -6.79
CA PHE A 180 1.40 -11.49 -6.74
C PHE A 180 0.53 -12.52 -6.02
N GLN A 181 -0.12 -12.14 -4.92
CA GLN A 181 -1.06 -13.00 -4.20
C GLN A 181 -2.23 -13.39 -5.10
N LYS A 182 -2.81 -12.40 -5.78
CA LYS A 182 -3.86 -12.63 -6.76
C LYS A 182 -3.42 -13.62 -7.85
N TYR A 183 -2.19 -13.50 -8.36
CA TYR A 183 -1.64 -14.46 -9.31
C TYR A 183 -1.53 -15.87 -8.73
N THR A 184 -1.09 -16.02 -7.48
CA THR A 184 -0.98 -17.35 -6.84
C THR A 184 -2.35 -17.99 -6.60
N ASP A 185 -3.37 -17.17 -6.33
CA ASP A 185 -4.75 -17.63 -6.11
C ASP A 185 -5.43 -18.00 -7.44
N GLU A 186 -5.25 -17.18 -8.49
CA GLU A 186 -5.81 -17.41 -9.82
C GLU A 186 -5.11 -18.54 -10.57
N SER A 187 -3.83 -18.79 -10.29
CA SER A 187 -3.00 -19.77 -11.00
C SER A 187 -2.18 -20.65 -10.04
N PRO A 188 -2.82 -21.57 -9.28
CA PRO A 188 -2.16 -22.42 -8.27
C PRO A 188 -1.23 -23.50 -8.85
N LYS A 189 -1.20 -23.69 -10.16
CA LYS A 189 -0.22 -24.54 -10.89
C LYS A 189 0.60 -23.77 -11.94
N GLY A 190 0.56 -22.44 -11.93
CA GLY A 190 1.36 -21.58 -12.80
C GLY A 190 2.87 -21.79 -12.64
N LYS A 191 3.60 -21.68 -13.75
CA LYS A 191 5.07 -21.82 -13.77
C LYS A 191 5.79 -20.78 -12.92
N ASN A 192 5.19 -19.59 -12.71
CA ASN A 192 5.81 -18.48 -12.00
C ASN A 192 5.39 -18.37 -10.52
N ILE A 193 4.65 -19.33 -9.96
CA ILE A 193 4.22 -19.25 -8.55
C ILE A 193 5.40 -19.15 -7.60
N ALA A 194 6.43 -19.96 -7.82
CA ALA A 194 7.62 -19.97 -6.98
C ALA A 194 8.29 -18.59 -6.96
N ASP A 195 8.39 -17.94 -8.12
CA ASP A 195 8.94 -16.59 -8.25
C ASP A 195 8.01 -15.53 -7.64
N ALA A 196 6.70 -15.63 -7.84
CA ALA A 196 5.72 -14.74 -7.25
C ALA A 196 5.78 -14.78 -5.70
N LYS A 197 5.73 -15.97 -5.09
CA LYS A 197 5.84 -16.14 -3.64
C LYS A 197 7.18 -15.65 -3.09
N TYR A 198 8.27 -15.88 -3.83
CA TYR A 198 9.57 -15.32 -3.47
C TYR A 198 9.55 -13.79 -3.48
N ARG A 199 9.00 -13.17 -4.53
CA ARG A 199 8.89 -11.70 -4.64
C ARG A 199 7.95 -11.09 -3.60
N ILE A 200 6.93 -11.81 -3.16
CA ILE A 200 6.12 -11.42 -2.00
C ILE A 200 7.01 -11.33 -0.76
N GLY A 201 7.80 -12.37 -0.46
CA GLY A 201 8.76 -12.35 0.64
C GLY A 201 9.78 -11.21 0.54
N VAL A 202 10.29 -10.93 -0.67
CA VAL A 202 11.18 -9.77 -0.91
C VAL A 202 10.46 -8.45 -0.62
N SER A 203 9.22 -8.32 -1.06
CA SER A 203 8.43 -7.11 -0.83
C SER A 203 8.14 -6.88 0.66
N PHE A 204 7.84 -7.93 1.43
CA PHE A 204 7.71 -7.85 2.89
C PHE A 204 9.02 -7.43 3.56
N GLN A 205 10.14 -7.98 3.10
CA GLN A 205 11.46 -7.61 3.61
C GLN A 205 11.77 -6.13 3.37
N GLU A 206 11.48 -5.60 2.17
CA GLU A 206 11.66 -4.18 1.84
C GLU A 206 10.71 -3.26 2.61
N LEU A 207 9.57 -3.77 3.07
CA LEU A 207 8.65 -3.06 3.97
C LEU A 207 9.09 -3.11 5.45
N GLY A 208 10.18 -3.80 5.78
CA GLY A 208 10.65 -3.98 7.16
C GLY A 208 9.93 -5.09 7.93
N MET A 209 8.97 -5.76 7.30
CA MET A 209 8.21 -6.89 7.84
C MET A 209 9.02 -8.19 7.69
N LYS A 210 10.05 -8.33 8.53
CA LYS A 210 11.01 -9.43 8.44
C LYS A 210 10.39 -10.78 8.81
N GLU A 211 9.51 -10.82 9.79
CA GLU A 211 8.87 -12.06 10.27
C GLU A 211 7.98 -12.66 9.18
N GLU A 212 7.16 -11.82 8.54
CA GLU A 212 6.31 -12.17 7.42
C GLU A 212 7.16 -12.60 6.21
N ALA A 213 8.23 -11.84 5.90
CA ALA A 213 9.16 -12.22 4.84
C ALA A 213 9.77 -13.62 5.07
N MET A 214 10.14 -13.94 6.31
CA MET A 214 10.67 -15.25 6.68
C MET A 214 9.65 -16.36 6.44
N ALA A 215 8.39 -16.18 6.84
CA ALA A 215 7.34 -17.15 6.61
C ALA A 215 7.17 -17.48 5.12
N PHE A 216 7.14 -16.46 4.25
CA PHE A 216 7.06 -16.66 2.81
C PHE A 216 8.31 -17.35 2.24
N TYR A 217 9.51 -17.00 2.71
CA TYR A 217 10.72 -17.69 2.27
C TYR A 217 10.76 -19.16 2.72
N GLU A 218 10.28 -19.47 3.93
CA GLU A 218 10.18 -20.84 4.42
C GLU A 218 9.21 -21.66 3.57
N GLU A 219 8.06 -21.10 3.23
CA GLU A 219 7.09 -21.74 2.34
C GLU A 219 7.69 -22.02 0.96
N VAL A 220 8.41 -21.05 0.40
CA VAL A 220 9.07 -21.21 -0.91
C VAL A 220 10.16 -22.27 -0.86
N VAL A 221 10.92 -22.35 0.23
CA VAL A 221 11.96 -23.38 0.41
C VAL A 221 11.33 -24.76 0.63
N ALA A 222 10.21 -24.86 1.35
CA ALA A 222 9.52 -26.12 1.58
C ALA A 222 8.90 -26.68 0.29
N ASN A 223 8.17 -25.85 -0.45
CA ASN A 223 7.38 -26.29 -1.61
C ASN A 223 8.14 -26.21 -2.95
N TYR A 224 9.12 -25.31 -3.07
CA TYR A 224 9.79 -25.00 -4.33
C TYR A 224 11.33 -25.05 -4.24
N SER A 225 11.88 -25.87 -3.33
CA SER A 225 13.33 -26.01 -3.06
C SER A 225 14.23 -26.19 -4.30
N LYS A 226 13.72 -26.83 -5.36
CA LYS A 226 14.49 -27.14 -6.58
C LYS A 226 14.53 -25.99 -7.59
N THR A 227 13.68 -24.98 -7.42
CA THR A 227 13.60 -23.82 -8.33
C THR A 227 14.65 -22.76 -7.98
N GLU A 228 14.99 -21.89 -8.92
CA GLU A 228 15.89 -20.75 -8.66
C GLU A 228 15.34 -19.81 -7.57
N ALA A 229 14.01 -19.65 -7.52
CA ALA A 229 13.32 -18.93 -6.44
C ALA A 229 13.54 -19.61 -5.08
N GLY A 230 13.46 -20.94 -5.00
CA GLY A 230 13.76 -21.71 -3.80
C GLY A 230 15.19 -21.56 -3.29
N LYS A 231 16.18 -21.63 -4.18
CA LYS A 231 17.59 -21.39 -3.84
C LYS A 231 17.81 -19.97 -3.32
N SER A 232 17.20 -18.99 -4.00
CA SER A 232 17.27 -17.57 -3.63
C SER A 232 16.58 -17.28 -2.29
N ALA A 233 15.42 -17.89 -2.04
CA ALA A 233 14.68 -17.81 -0.78
C ALA A 233 15.52 -18.38 0.38
N ARG A 234 16.14 -19.55 0.18
CA ARG A 234 17.03 -20.14 1.20
C ARG A 234 18.18 -19.22 1.57
N SER A 235 18.85 -18.64 0.57
CA SER A 235 19.96 -17.70 0.79
C SER A 235 19.52 -16.47 1.59
N ARG A 236 18.36 -15.87 1.26
CA ARG A 236 17.81 -14.73 2.00
C ARG A 236 17.36 -15.11 3.41
N LEU A 237 16.70 -16.25 3.57
CA LEU A 237 16.25 -16.76 4.87
C LEU A 237 17.43 -16.96 5.82
N SER A 238 18.52 -17.56 5.36
CA SER A 238 19.74 -17.72 6.17
C SER A 238 20.37 -16.39 6.60
N LYS A 239 20.25 -15.34 5.79
CA LYS A 239 20.72 -13.99 6.14
C LYS A 239 19.82 -13.28 7.16
N LEU A 240 18.51 -13.58 7.15
CA LEU A 240 17.54 -12.97 8.06
C LEU A 240 17.53 -13.62 9.44
N LYS A 241 17.89 -14.92 9.53
CA LYS A 241 18.00 -15.66 10.79
C LYS A 241 19.28 -15.36 11.59
N LYS A 242 20.17 -14.52 11.06
CA LYS A 242 21.49 -14.21 11.62
C LYS A 242 21.52 -12.79 12.15
#